data_AF-A0A7X8ZU86-F1
#
_entry.id   AF-A0A7X8ZU86-F1
#
_cell.length_a   1.000
_cell.length_b   1.000
_cell.length_c   1.000
_cell.angle_alpha   90.00
_cell.angle_beta   90.00
_cell.angle_gamma   90.00
#
_symmetry.space_group_name_H-M   'P 1'
#
loop_
_entity.id
_entity.type
_entity.pdbx_description
1 polymer ?
#
loop_
_entity_poly.entity_id
_entity_poly.type
_entity_poly.pdbx_seq_one_letter_code
_entity_poly.pdbx_strand_id
1 'polypeptide(L)'
;MDMYQDLLTRLEEVNRSLTEFFLDATYSEESFLATLKERTEETLKTVYPEGWAYLHGEKNFYRLSEIVLAHVRLYDHLVFDKAVFKDGRNEVTSRPITLLRSFLQKRSPTIHPDLAEEMVRLFALLNKEEPRAIPTRGQVQEWMERHPGGLDADVIAWRKKNKERIVDLLIRKIDERGSKEKRYTFKPGHSEKEKRWIVDGWWREDRFHLYFALRSTKELDTFLGNTLDEETKRIMEEAEAKGIPIFVT
;
A
#
# COMPACT_ATOMS: atom_id res chain seq x y z
N MET A 1 24.56 12.36 13.67
CA MET A 1 24.52 11.31 14.71
C MET A 1 24.48 9.99 13.98
N ASP A 2 25.27 8.99 14.38
CA ASP A 2 25.18 7.65 13.80
C ASP A 2 23.77 7.08 14.07
N MET A 3 23.13 6.45 13.08
CA MET A 3 21.77 5.91 13.16
C MET A 3 21.62 4.94 14.34
N TYR A 4 22.67 4.17 14.64
CA TYR A 4 22.72 3.30 15.81
C TYR A 4 22.55 4.08 17.11
N GLN A 5 23.33 5.16 17.27
CA GLN A 5 23.35 5.92 18.51
C GLN A 5 22.07 6.73 18.69
N ASP A 6 21.52 7.27 17.60
CA ASP A 6 20.21 7.93 17.61
C ASP A 6 19.11 6.96 18.07
N LEU A 7 19.00 5.79 17.43
CA LEU A 7 18.00 4.79 17.76
C LEU A 7 18.13 4.30 19.21
N LEU A 8 19.35 3.97 19.65
CA LEU A 8 19.59 3.49 21.01
C LEU A 8 19.15 4.53 22.04
N THR A 9 19.54 5.79 21.86
CA THR A 9 19.17 6.90 22.77
C THR A 9 17.66 7.02 22.86
N ARG A 10 16.97 7.04 21.71
CA ARG A 10 15.50 7.16 21.65
C ARG A 10 14.80 5.99 22.31
N LEU A 11 15.28 4.76 22.13
CA LEU A 11 14.72 3.56 22.77
C LEU A 11 14.91 3.58 24.30
N GLU A 12 16.06 4.01 24.79
CA GLU A 12 16.30 4.16 26.23
C GLU A 12 15.43 5.25 26.87
N GLU A 13 15.19 6.35 26.15
CA GLU A 13 14.30 7.43 26.59
C GLU A 13 12.86 6.96 26.75
N VAL A 14 12.35 6.16 25.81
CA VAL A 14 10.95 5.71 25.83
C VAL A 14 10.73 4.47 26.69
N ASN A 15 11.69 3.54 26.75
CA ASN A 15 11.57 2.29 27.52
C ASN A 15 12.93 1.66 27.85
N ARG A 16 13.65 2.24 28.82
CA ARG A 16 14.97 1.75 29.26
C ARG A 16 15.01 0.26 29.60
N SER A 17 14.04 -0.23 30.39
CA SER A 17 14.05 -1.62 30.86
C SER A 17 13.94 -2.63 29.71
N LEU A 18 13.07 -2.34 28.73
CA LEU A 18 12.97 -3.19 27.54
C LEU A 18 14.22 -3.08 26.67
N THR A 19 14.79 -1.89 26.51
CA THR A 19 16.03 -1.69 25.75
C THR A 19 17.21 -2.46 26.35
N GLU A 20 17.38 -2.41 27.68
CA GLU A 20 18.39 -3.19 28.41
C GLU A 20 18.23 -4.69 28.13
N PHE A 21 16.99 -5.19 28.13
CA PHE A 21 16.70 -6.59 27.81
C PHE A 21 17.03 -6.95 26.35
N PHE A 22 16.81 -6.05 25.38
CA PHE A 22 17.21 -6.27 23.98
C PHE A 22 18.73 -6.31 23.81
N LEU A 23 19.47 -5.51 24.57
CA LEU A 23 20.93 -5.45 24.55
C LEU A 23 21.59 -6.64 25.25
N ASP A 24 20.86 -7.33 26.13
CA ASP A 24 21.40 -8.45 26.90
C ASP A 24 21.93 -9.56 25.97
N ALA A 25 23.24 -9.75 26.00
CA ALA A 25 23.96 -10.72 25.18
C ALA A 25 23.99 -12.13 25.80
N THR A 26 23.52 -12.32 27.03
CA THR A 26 23.48 -13.65 27.66
C THR A 26 22.43 -14.55 27.03
N TYR A 27 21.37 -13.96 26.49
CA TYR A 27 20.33 -14.71 25.79
C TYR A 27 20.73 -15.01 24.35
N SER A 28 20.62 -16.28 23.96
CA SER A 28 20.53 -16.66 22.54
C SER A 28 19.32 -15.99 21.88
N GLU A 29 19.23 -16.02 20.55
CA GLU A 29 18.07 -15.50 19.84
C GLU A 29 16.78 -16.22 20.26
N GLU A 30 16.81 -17.56 20.28
CA GLU A 30 15.67 -18.40 20.65
C GLU A 30 15.24 -18.18 22.10
N SER A 31 16.18 -18.18 23.05
CA SER A 31 15.86 -17.99 24.47
C SER A 31 15.31 -16.59 24.77
N PHE A 32 15.78 -15.57 24.06
CA PHE A 32 15.24 -14.22 24.15
C PHE A 32 13.82 -14.13 23.63
N LEU A 33 13.56 -14.65 22.43
CA LEU A 33 12.21 -14.62 21.84
C LEU A 33 11.22 -15.38 22.73
N ALA A 34 11.62 -16.55 23.26
CA ALA A 34 10.82 -17.31 24.20
C ALA A 34 10.54 -16.53 25.49
N THR A 35 11.58 -15.94 26.10
CA THR A 35 11.44 -15.16 27.34
C THR A 35 10.57 -13.91 27.13
N LEU A 36 10.75 -13.20 26.02
CA LEU A 36 9.96 -12.02 25.70
C LEU A 36 8.49 -12.38 25.47
N LYS A 37 8.25 -13.50 24.78
CA LYS A 37 6.91 -14.02 24.54
C LYS A 37 6.22 -14.41 25.84
N GLU A 38 6.89 -15.15 26.71
CA GLU A 38 6.36 -15.55 28.02
C GLU A 38 5.98 -14.34 28.87
N ARG A 39 6.86 -13.33 28.98
CA ARG A 39 6.58 -12.08 29.70
C ARG A 39 5.39 -11.33 29.11
N THR A 40 5.30 -11.25 27.79
CA THR A 40 4.19 -10.57 27.09
C THR A 40 2.87 -11.30 27.31
N GLU A 41 2.89 -12.64 27.23
CA GLU A 41 1.74 -13.50 27.47
C GLU A 41 1.26 -13.41 28.92
N GLU A 42 2.17 -13.44 29.90
CA GLU A 42 1.85 -13.24 31.31
C GLU A 42 1.21 -11.87 31.54
N THR A 43 1.78 -10.81 30.95
CA THR A 43 1.24 -9.45 31.05
C THR A 43 -0.17 -9.36 30.45
N LEU A 44 -0.40 -9.95 29.27
CA LEU A 44 -1.72 -9.99 28.64
C LEU A 44 -2.73 -10.79 29.47
N LYS A 45 -2.32 -11.89 30.13
CA LYS A 45 -3.23 -12.69 30.96
C LYS A 45 -3.57 -12.03 32.29
N THR A 46 -2.61 -11.34 32.89
CA THR A 46 -2.72 -10.84 34.28
C THR A 46 -3.11 -9.36 34.36
N VAL A 47 -2.50 -8.52 33.53
CA VAL A 47 -2.68 -7.07 33.55
C VAL A 47 -3.72 -6.60 32.54
N TYR A 48 -3.74 -7.21 31.35
CA TYR A 48 -4.61 -6.79 30.23
C TYR A 48 -5.47 -7.93 29.67
N PRO A 49 -6.32 -8.59 30.50
CA PRO A 49 -7.09 -9.76 30.09
C PRO A 49 -8.00 -9.52 28.88
N GLU A 50 -8.45 -8.29 28.64
CA GLU A 50 -9.19 -7.89 27.45
C GLU A 50 -8.36 -8.02 26.15
N GLY A 51 -7.05 -7.76 26.21
CA GLY A 51 -6.13 -7.99 25.10
C GLY A 51 -5.92 -9.48 24.85
N TRP A 52 -5.83 -10.28 25.90
CA TRP A 52 -5.76 -11.74 25.79
C TRP A 52 -7.03 -12.33 25.17
N ALA A 53 -8.20 -11.87 25.60
CA ALA A 53 -9.48 -12.29 25.03
C ALA A 53 -9.62 -11.91 23.55
N TYR A 54 -9.13 -10.72 23.16
CA TYR A 54 -9.10 -10.28 21.77
C TYR A 54 -8.28 -11.24 20.88
N LEU A 55 -7.08 -11.64 21.33
CA LEU A 55 -6.24 -12.61 20.62
C LEU A 55 -6.93 -13.98 20.42
N HIS A 56 -7.89 -14.32 21.28
CA HIS A 56 -8.62 -15.60 21.25
C HIS A 56 -10.00 -15.50 20.58
N GLY A 57 -10.26 -14.42 19.84
CA GLY A 57 -11.41 -14.31 18.93
C GLY A 57 -12.51 -13.37 19.39
N GLU A 58 -12.34 -12.64 20.50
CA GLU A 58 -13.28 -11.57 20.85
C GLU A 58 -13.17 -10.38 19.89
N LYS A 59 -14.28 -9.97 19.28
CA LYS A 59 -14.32 -8.90 18.27
C LYS A 59 -14.58 -7.51 18.86
N ASN A 60 -13.82 -7.12 19.88
CA ASN A 60 -14.01 -5.84 20.58
C ASN A 60 -12.80 -4.89 20.45
N PHE A 61 -12.22 -4.80 19.25
CA PHE A 61 -11.05 -3.95 18.96
C PHE A 61 -11.18 -2.50 19.47
N TYR A 62 -12.36 -1.89 19.31
CA TYR A 62 -12.59 -0.49 19.70
C TYR A 62 -12.58 -0.23 21.22
N ARG A 63 -12.57 -1.28 22.05
CA ARG A 63 -12.51 -1.16 23.51
C ARG A 63 -11.09 -1.26 24.07
N LEU A 64 -10.12 -1.66 23.24
CA LEU A 64 -8.74 -1.80 23.66
C LEU A 64 -8.07 -0.42 23.69
N SER A 65 -7.38 -0.11 24.79
CA SER A 65 -6.52 1.07 24.85
C SER A 65 -5.25 0.86 24.02
N GLU A 66 -4.52 1.94 23.73
CA GLU A 66 -3.31 1.87 22.90
C GLU A 66 -2.20 1.01 23.56
N ILE A 67 -2.08 1.05 24.88
CA ILE A 67 -1.12 0.20 25.60
C ILE A 67 -1.48 -1.30 25.50
N VAL A 68 -2.77 -1.64 25.56
CA VAL A 68 -3.24 -3.02 25.36
C VAL A 68 -2.96 -3.47 23.93
N LEU A 69 -3.28 -2.62 22.94
CA LEU A 69 -2.97 -2.87 21.54
C LEU A 69 -1.47 -3.03 21.29
N ALA A 70 -0.61 -2.30 21.99
CA ALA A 70 0.84 -2.45 21.88
C ALA A 70 1.31 -3.82 22.39
N HIS A 71 0.77 -4.32 23.50
CA HIS A 71 1.07 -5.66 24.00
C HIS A 71 0.54 -6.76 23.07
N VAL A 72 -0.65 -6.58 22.50
CA VAL A 72 -1.21 -7.47 21.48
C VAL A 72 -0.31 -7.50 20.23
N ARG A 73 0.14 -6.33 19.73
CA ARG A 73 1.06 -6.24 18.59
C ARG A 73 2.40 -6.89 18.88
N LEU A 74 2.97 -6.66 20.07
CA LEU A 74 4.21 -7.32 20.48
C LEU A 74 4.05 -8.84 20.49
N TYR A 75 2.94 -9.35 21.03
CA TYR A 75 2.65 -10.77 21.02
C TYR A 75 2.53 -11.32 19.59
N ASP A 76 1.82 -10.63 18.70
CA ASP A 76 1.71 -11.02 17.28
C ASP A 76 3.08 -11.05 16.60
N HIS A 77 3.92 -10.03 16.81
CA HIS A 77 5.29 -10.02 16.28
C HIS A 77 6.12 -11.21 16.74
N LEU A 78 5.89 -11.71 17.96
CA LEU A 78 6.59 -12.87 18.52
C LEU A 78 6.01 -14.21 18.05
N VAL A 79 4.69 -14.30 17.88
CA VAL A 79 4.01 -15.50 17.36
C VAL A 79 4.33 -15.72 15.89
N PHE A 80 4.35 -14.64 15.11
CA PHE A 80 4.63 -14.67 13.68
C PHE A 80 6.09 -14.35 13.35
N ASP A 81 6.99 -14.36 14.35
CA ASP A 81 8.42 -14.24 14.06
C ASP A 81 8.86 -15.44 13.20
N LYS A 82 9.62 -15.15 12.14
CA LYS A 82 10.06 -16.08 11.10
C LYS A 82 8.93 -16.67 10.24
N ALA A 83 7.68 -16.22 10.39
CA ALA A 83 6.62 -16.60 9.47
C ALA A 83 6.93 -16.09 8.04
N VAL A 84 6.70 -16.95 7.06
CA VAL A 84 6.94 -16.66 5.64
C VAL A 84 5.59 -16.39 4.95
N PHE A 85 5.48 -15.23 4.34
CA PHE A 85 4.31 -14.78 3.60
C PHE A 85 4.65 -14.71 2.11
N LYS A 86 3.72 -15.15 1.27
CA LYS A 86 3.85 -15.04 -0.18
C LYS A 86 3.36 -13.69 -0.64
N ASP A 87 4.22 -12.94 -1.31
CA ASP A 87 3.92 -11.69 -1.97
C ASP A 87 4.18 -11.83 -3.48
N GLY A 88 3.14 -12.24 -4.22
CA GLY A 88 3.26 -12.60 -5.62
C GLY A 88 4.21 -13.79 -5.85
N ARG A 89 5.35 -13.52 -6.50
CA ARG A 89 6.44 -14.51 -6.70
C ARG A 89 7.50 -14.48 -5.59
N ASN A 90 7.44 -13.50 -4.69
CA ASN A 90 8.40 -13.31 -3.62
C ASN A 90 7.93 -13.95 -2.32
N GLU A 91 8.87 -14.30 -1.47
CA GLU A 91 8.62 -14.72 -0.10
C GLU A 91 9.20 -13.68 0.85
N VAL A 92 8.36 -13.15 1.73
CA VAL A 92 8.73 -12.17 2.75
C VAL A 92 8.69 -12.84 4.10
N THR A 93 9.77 -12.74 4.87
CA THR A 93 9.80 -13.29 6.22
C THR A 93 9.62 -12.19 7.26
N SER A 94 8.61 -12.30 8.11
CA SER A 94 8.40 -11.37 9.23
C SER A 94 9.44 -11.62 10.32
N ARG A 95 10.31 -10.65 10.62
CA ARG A 95 11.32 -10.74 11.68
C ARG A 95 11.57 -9.40 12.42
N PRO A 96 10.53 -8.61 12.74
CA PRO A 96 10.72 -7.24 13.25
C PRO A 96 11.55 -7.19 14.55
N ILE A 97 11.25 -8.08 15.51
CA ILE A 97 11.95 -8.16 16.80
C ILE A 97 13.41 -8.63 16.61
N THR A 98 13.60 -9.67 15.80
CA THR A 98 14.92 -10.24 15.51
C THR A 98 15.82 -9.25 14.77
N LEU A 99 15.28 -8.48 13.82
CA LEU A 99 16.01 -7.43 13.10
C LEU A 99 16.45 -6.31 14.04
N LEU A 100 15.53 -5.80 14.88
CA LEU A 100 15.86 -4.78 15.86
C LEU A 100 16.98 -5.25 16.80
N ARG A 101 16.83 -6.45 17.39
CA ARG A 101 17.83 -6.98 18.31
C ARG A 101 19.19 -7.20 17.64
N SER A 102 19.20 -7.74 16.43
CA SER A 102 20.44 -7.95 15.68
C SER A 102 21.16 -6.64 15.39
N PHE A 103 20.41 -5.57 15.08
CA PHE A 103 20.96 -4.24 14.89
C PHE A 103 21.52 -3.66 16.20
N LEU A 104 20.77 -3.74 17.31
CA LEU A 104 21.21 -3.26 18.62
C LEU A 104 22.46 -3.98 19.15
N GLN A 105 22.58 -5.28 18.86
CA GLN A 105 23.77 -6.09 19.18
C GLN A 105 24.92 -5.93 18.18
N LYS A 106 24.80 -5.02 17.20
CA LYS A 106 25.80 -4.77 16.14
C LYS A 106 26.13 -6.00 15.29
N ARG A 107 25.21 -6.97 15.22
CA ARG A 107 25.29 -8.15 14.35
C ARG A 107 24.79 -7.86 12.94
N SER A 108 23.78 -6.99 12.83
CA SER A 108 23.33 -6.43 11.55
C SER A 108 23.92 -5.02 11.36
N PRO A 109 24.46 -4.69 10.18
CA PRO A 109 25.04 -3.37 9.92
C PRO A 109 23.97 -2.28 9.71
N THR A 110 22.74 -2.66 9.34
CA THR A 110 21.67 -1.72 9.00
C THR A 110 20.31 -2.19 9.51
N ILE A 111 19.40 -1.23 9.66
CA ILE A 111 17.97 -1.41 9.89
C ILE A 111 17.22 -0.41 8.99
N HIS A 112 16.05 -0.78 8.49
CA HIS A 112 15.25 0.14 7.69
C HIS A 112 14.76 1.31 8.58
N PRO A 113 14.86 2.58 8.14
CA PRO A 113 14.44 3.73 8.96
C PRO A 113 12.99 3.63 9.45
N ASP A 114 12.08 3.16 8.60
CA ASP A 114 10.66 3.01 8.98
C ASP A 114 10.47 1.98 10.10
N LEU A 115 11.20 0.85 10.05
CA LEU A 115 11.16 -0.16 11.10
C LEU A 115 11.75 0.40 12.40
N ALA A 116 12.81 1.18 12.33
CA ALA A 116 13.41 1.83 13.49
C ALA A 116 12.42 2.79 14.17
N GLU A 117 11.73 3.63 13.37
CA GLU A 117 10.70 4.54 13.89
C GLU A 117 9.53 3.76 14.51
N GLU A 118 9.05 2.71 13.84
CA GLU A 118 7.97 1.86 14.34
C GLU A 118 8.34 1.23 15.71
N MET A 119 9.58 0.76 15.87
CA MET A 119 10.04 0.16 17.13
C MET A 119 10.12 1.19 18.27
N VAL A 120 10.59 2.42 17.99
CA VAL A 120 10.57 3.49 19.00
C VAL A 120 9.14 3.79 19.46
N ARG A 121 8.19 3.87 18.51
CA ARG A 121 6.77 4.09 18.83
C ARG A 121 6.17 2.93 19.61
N LEU A 122 6.46 1.69 19.22
CA LEU A 122 6.00 0.51 19.95
C LEU A 122 6.53 0.50 21.39
N PHE A 123 7.82 0.78 21.60
CA PHE A 123 8.44 0.81 22.93
C PHE A 123 7.82 1.89 23.81
N ALA A 124 7.52 3.06 23.25
CA ALA A 124 6.83 4.14 23.96
C ALA A 124 5.44 3.70 24.44
N LEU A 125 4.64 3.11 23.55
CA LEU A 125 3.30 2.63 23.87
C LEU A 125 3.28 1.47 24.89
N LEU A 126 4.33 0.64 24.91
CA LEU A 126 4.48 -0.43 25.90
C LEU A 126 4.80 0.11 27.31
N ASN A 127 5.46 1.27 27.41
CA ASN A 127 5.84 1.85 28.70
C ASN A 127 4.78 2.79 29.29
N LYS A 128 4.09 3.54 28.42
CA LYS A 128 3.10 4.55 28.85
C LYS A 128 1.87 4.48 27.98
N GLU A 129 0.71 4.68 28.61
CA GLU A 129 -0.54 4.88 27.90
C GLU A 129 -0.50 6.25 27.22
N GLU A 130 -0.24 6.26 25.91
CA GLU A 130 -0.46 7.45 25.10
C GLU A 130 -1.95 7.51 24.71
N PRO A 131 -2.63 8.66 24.89
CA PRO A 131 -4.00 8.79 24.44
C PRO A 131 -4.03 8.63 22.92
N ARG A 132 -4.97 7.83 22.42
CA ARG A 132 -5.20 7.68 20.98
C ARG A 132 -5.43 9.06 20.36
N ALA A 133 -4.46 9.52 19.57
CA ALA A 133 -4.55 10.79 18.87
C ALA A 133 -5.53 10.66 17.69
N ILE A 134 -6.83 10.72 17.99
CA ILE A 134 -7.87 10.75 16.96
C ILE A 134 -7.78 12.13 16.29
N PRO A 135 -7.49 12.20 14.98
CA PRO A 135 -7.37 13.47 14.31
C PRO A 135 -8.71 14.20 14.33
N THR A 136 -8.65 15.49 14.59
CA THR A 136 -9.83 16.35 14.49
C THR A 136 -10.29 16.43 13.03
N ARG A 137 -11.56 16.80 12.83
CA ARG A 137 -12.08 17.05 11.48
C ARG A 137 -11.23 18.07 10.71
N GLY A 138 -10.72 19.11 11.39
CA GLY A 138 -9.86 20.12 10.79
C GLY A 138 -8.54 19.54 10.30
N GLN A 139 -7.87 18.70 11.11
CA GLN A 139 -6.65 18.00 10.70
C GLN A 139 -6.88 17.06 9.51
N VAL A 140 -7.99 16.31 9.52
CA VAL A 140 -8.34 15.47 8.37
C VAL A 140 -8.55 16.32 7.12
N GLN A 141 -9.21 17.47 7.25
CA GLN A 141 -9.42 18.38 6.13
C GLN A 141 -8.09 18.96 5.60
N GLU A 142 -7.19 19.39 6.48
CA GLU A 142 -5.83 19.83 6.09
C GLU A 142 -5.07 18.73 5.35
N TRP A 143 -5.22 17.47 5.78
CA TRP A 143 -4.60 16.33 5.08
C TRP A 143 -5.23 16.11 3.70
N MET A 144 -6.55 16.26 3.59
CA MET A 144 -7.25 16.18 2.30
C MET A 144 -6.79 17.29 1.35
N GLU A 145 -6.59 18.52 1.85
CA GLU A 145 -6.16 19.68 1.06
C GLU A 145 -4.73 19.55 0.50
N ARG A 146 -3.91 18.61 1.01
CA ARG A 146 -2.58 18.31 0.44
C ARG A 146 -2.63 17.60 -0.91
N HIS A 147 -3.78 17.05 -1.28
CA HIS A 147 -3.96 16.33 -2.52
C HIS A 147 -5.10 16.96 -3.34
N PRO A 148 -4.92 17.14 -4.66
CA PRO A 148 -5.95 17.73 -5.47
C PRO A 148 -7.20 16.87 -5.49
N GLY A 149 -8.35 17.51 -5.28
CA GLY A 149 -9.65 16.90 -5.37
C GLY A 149 -9.97 16.48 -6.81
N GLY A 150 -10.82 15.45 -6.95
CA GLY A 150 -11.28 15.01 -8.28
C GLY A 150 -12.11 16.05 -9.05
N LEU A 151 -12.49 17.15 -8.39
CA LEU A 151 -13.27 18.27 -8.94
C LEU A 151 -12.42 19.54 -9.13
N ASP A 152 -11.14 19.49 -8.82
CA ASP A 152 -10.26 20.64 -8.96
C ASP A 152 -10.10 21.02 -10.43
N ALA A 153 -10.00 22.31 -10.72
CA ALA A 153 -9.96 22.84 -12.09
C ALA A 153 -8.83 22.21 -12.91
N ASP A 154 -7.65 22.01 -12.30
CA ASP A 154 -6.50 21.40 -12.95
C ASP A 154 -6.73 19.92 -13.29
N VAL A 155 -7.37 19.17 -12.39
CA VAL A 155 -7.72 17.76 -12.61
C VAL A 155 -8.77 17.64 -13.70
N ILE A 156 -9.77 18.53 -13.71
CA ILE A 156 -10.79 18.59 -14.78
C ILE A 156 -10.11 18.90 -16.13
N ALA A 157 -9.20 19.86 -16.17
CA ALA A 157 -8.47 20.23 -17.38
C ALA A 157 -7.63 19.06 -17.91
N TRP A 158 -6.91 18.34 -17.03
CA TRP A 158 -6.15 17.15 -17.40
C TRP A 158 -7.04 16.03 -17.94
N ARG A 159 -8.17 15.75 -17.28
CA ARG A 159 -9.15 14.76 -17.75
C ARG A 159 -9.72 15.12 -19.12
N LYS A 160 -10.03 16.40 -19.35
CA LYS A 160 -10.50 16.88 -20.65
C LYS A 160 -9.45 16.65 -21.73
N LYS A 161 -8.18 17.01 -21.48
CA LYS A 161 -7.06 16.77 -22.41
C LYS A 161 -6.86 15.28 -22.72
N ASN A 162 -6.97 14.41 -21.71
CA ASN A 162 -6.86 12.97 -21.89
C ASN A 162 -8.02 12.42 -22.74
N LYS A 163 -9.26 12.85 -22.45
CA LYS A 163 -10.43 12.46 -23.24
C LYS A 163 -10.26 12.90 -24.69
N GLU A 164 -9.85 14.14 -24.92
CA GLU A 164 -9.60 14.67 -26.27
C GLU A 164 -8.60 13.80 -27.05
N ARG A 165 -7.50 13.42 -26.41
CA ARG A 165 -6.50 12.51 -27.02
C ARG A 165 -7.08 11.13 -27.34
N ILE A 166 -7.86 10.55 -26.42
CA ILE A 166 -8.51 9.24 -26.64
C ILE A 166 -9.50 9.32 -27.80
N VAL A 167 -10.31 10.37 -27.86
CA VAL A 167 -11.28 10.60 -28.94
C VAL A 167 -10.56 10.67 -30.29
N ASP A 168 -9.46 11.41 -30.38
CA ASP A 168 -8.70 11.55 -31.62
C ASP A 168 -8.12 10.19 -32.08
N LEU A 169 -7.65 9.35 -31.15
CA LEU A 169 -7.20 7.99 -31.44
C LEU A 169 -8.33 7.06 -31.87
N LEU A 170 -9.52 7.17 -31.23
CA LEU A 170 -10.70 6.40 -31.62
C LEU A 170 -11.16 6.76 -33.03
N ILE A 171 -11.15 8.05 -33.40
CA ILE A 171 -11.50 8.49 -34.76
C ILE A 171 -10.59 7.81 -35.79
N ARG A 172 -9.27 7.84 -35.58
CA ARG A 172 -8.30 7.18 -36.47
C ARG A 172 -8.55 5.68 -36.56
N LYS A 173 -8.76 5.01 -35.41
CA LYS A 173 -9.05 3.57 -35.34
C LYS A 173 -10.34 3.21 -36.09
N ILE A 174 -11.36 4.05 -36.03
CA ILE A 174 -12.63 3.86 -36.74
C ILE A 174 -12.44 4.05 -38.25
N ASP A 175 -11.68 5.07 -38.67
CA ASP A 175 -11.38 5.33 -40.08
C ASP A 175 -10.57 4.18 -40.71
N GLU A 176 -9.52 3.70 -40.03
CA GLU A 176 -8.63 2.63 -40.51
C GLU A 176 -9.36 1.29 -40.68
N ARG A 177 -10.38 1.02 -39.85
CA ARG A 177 -11.21 -0.19 -39.97
C ARG A 177 -12.07 -0.19 -41.24
N GLY A 178 -12.44 0.99 -41.74
CA GLY A 178 -13.30 1.19 -42.90
C GLY A 178 -14.75 0.71 -42.70
N SER A 179 -15.56 0.79 -43.77
CA SER A 179 -17.00 0.51 -43.75
C SER A 179 -17.39 -0.98 -43.68
N LYS A 180 -16.46 -1.88 -43.32
CA LYS A 180 -16.73 -3.33 -43.27
C LYS A 180 -17.69 -3.71 -42.14
N GLU A 181 -17.83 -2.87 -41.13
CA GLU A 181 -18.75 -3.09 -40.01
C GLU A 181 -19.94 -2.12 -40.01
N LYS A 182 -21.08 -2.59 -39.50
CA LYS A 182 -22.34 -1.82 -39.54
C LYS A 182 -22.48 -0.83 -38.38
N ARG A 183 -21.68 -0.98 -37.31
CA ARG A 183 -21.85 -0.23 -36.06
C ARG A 183 -20.66 0.68 -35.78
N TYR A 184 -20.96 1.89 -35.30
CA TYR A 184 -19.96 2.92 -34.98
C TYR A 184 -19.02 3.24 -36.15
N THR A 185 -19.61 3.55 -37.31
CA THR A 185 -18.88 3.92 -38.54
C THR A 185 -19.25 5.33 -38.99
N PHE A 186 -18.28 6.03 -39.59
CA PHE A 186 -18.50 7.33 -40.19
C PHE A 186 -19.06 7.18 -41.61
N LYS A 187 -19.97 8.08 -42.01
CA LYS A 187 -20.36 8.16 -43.43
C LYS A 187 -19.23 8.80 -44.24
N PRO A 188 -19.11 8.49 -45.55
CA PRO A 188 -18.15 9.16 -46.43
C PRO A 188 -18.34 10.67 -46.41
N GLY A 189 -17.23 11.43 -46.39
CA GLY A 189 -17.25 12.89 -46.50
C GLY A 189 -17.39 13.67 -45.19
N HIS A 190 -17.49 13.01 -44.02
CA HIS A 190 -17.45 13.72 -42.75
C HIS A 190 -16.08 14.37 -42.51
N SER A 191 -16.12 15.64 -42.09
CA SER A 191 -14.97 16.38 -41.59
C SER A 191 -14.54 15.90 -40.20
N GLU A 192 -13.31 16.22 -39.81
CA GLU A 192 -12.76 15.86 -38.49
C GLU A 192 -13.62 16.36 -37.34
N LYS A 193 -14.16 17.58 -37.45
CA LYS A 193 -15.04 18.17 -36.43
C LYS A 193 -16.34 17.39 -36.27
N GLU A 194 -16.93 16.93 -37.38
CA GLU A 194 -18.17 16.15 -37.35
C GLU A 194 -17.91 14.75 -36.77
N LYS A 195 -16.80 14.10 -37.13
CA LYS A 195 -16.40 12.81 -36.55
C LYS A 195 -16.24 12.92 -35.03
N ARG A 196 -15.63 14.01 -34.56
CA ARG A 196 -15.47 14.28 -33.12
C ARG A 196 -16.80 14.43 -32.40
N TRP A 197 -17.73 15.19 -32.99
CA TRP A 197 -19.08 15.34 -32.45
C TRP A 197 -19.84 14.00 -32.39
N ILE A 198 -19.70 13.16 -33.43
CA ILE A 198 -20.30 11.82 -33.47
C ILE A 198 -19.72 10.93 -32.36
N VAL A 199 -18.39 10.89 -32.22
CA VAL A 199 -17.72 10.09 -31.18
C VAL A 199 -18.08 10.60 -29.79
N ASP A 200 -18.20 11.91 -29.57
CA ASP A 200 -18.68 12.47 -28.30
C ASP A 200 -20.13 12.04 -27.98
N GLY A 201 -20.95 11.84 -29.00
CA GLY A 201 -22.27 11.22 -28.86
C GLY A 201 -22.17 9.77 -28.40
N TRP A 202 -21.38 8.96 -29.09
CA TRP A 202 -21.17 7.54 -28.75
C TRP A 202 -20.45 7.34 -27.41
N TRP A 203 -19.63 8.31 -26.98
CA TRP A 203 -18.95 8.29 -25.69
C TRP A 203 -19.91 8.14 -24.50
N ARG A 204 -21.18 8.50 -24.67
CA ARG A 204 -22.21 8.36 -23.63
C ARG A 204 -22.85 6.96 -23.61
N GLU A 205 -22.46 6.08 -24.52
CA GLU A 205 -23.00 4.72 -24.62
C GLU A 205 -22.00 3.70 -24.06
N ASP A 206 -22.40 2.93 -23.03
CA ASP A 206 -21.54 1.86 -22.46
C ASP A 206 -21.09 0.84 -23.52
N ARG A 207 -21.97 0.57 -24.49
CA ARG A 207 -21.70 -0.37 -25.59
C ARG A 207 -20.60 0.13 -26.55
N PHE A 208 -20.38 1.43 -26.64
CA PHE A 208 -19.30 1.99 -27.44
C PHE A 208 -17.94 1.66 -26.82
N HIS A 209 -17.81 1.87 -25.51
CA HIS A 209 -16.59 1.55 -24.75
C HIS A 209 -16.27 0.07 -24.78
N LEU A 210 -17.27 -0.81 -24.58
CA LEU A 210 -17.08 -2.25 -24.71
C LEU A 210 -16.63 -2.69 -26.11
N TYR A 211 -17.17 -2.03 -27.14
CA TYR A 211 -16.88 -2.37 -28.52
C TYR A 211 -15.49 -1.93 -28.96
N PHE A 212 -15.01 -0.78 -28.46
CA PHE A 212 -13.67 -0.25 -28.74
C PHE A 212 -12.63 -0.56 -27.65
N ALA A 213 -13.00 -1.35 -26.64
CA ALA A 213 -12.14 -1.77 -25.55
C ALA A 213 -10.76 -2.22 -26.04
N LEU A 214 -9.72 -1.76 -25.36
CA LEU A 214 -8.34 -1.98 -25.73
C LEU A 214 -7.94 -3.40 -25.31
N ARG A 215 -7.27 -4.10 -26.23
CA ARG A 215 -6.98 -5.55 -26.06
C ARG A 215 -5.50 -5.88 -26.03
N SER A 216 -4.64 -4.86 -26.03
CA SER A 216 -3.20 -5.09 -25.90
C SER A 216 -2.48 -4.03 -25.09
N THR A 217 -1.33 -4.40 -24.50
CA THR A 217 -0.45 -3.49 -23.75
C THR A 217 -0.04 -2.29 -24.58
N LYS A 218 0.41 -2.55 -25.82
CA LYS A 218 0.85 -1.52 -26.76
C LYS A 218 -0.25 -0.51 -27.08
N GLU A 219 -1.46 -1.03 -27.30
CA GLU A 219 -2.61 -0.19 -27.59
C GLU A 219 -3.00 0.65 -26.37
N LEU A 220 -3.05 0.04 -25.18
CA LEU A 220 -3.29 0.75 -23.94
C LEU A 220 -2.29 1.90 -23.72
N ASP A 221 -1.00 1.63 -23.87
CA ASP A 221 0.03 2.65 -23.66
C ASP A 221 -0.12 3.82 -24.64
N THR A 222 -0.39 3.53 -25.91
CA THR A 222 -0.71 4.55 -26.92
C THR A 222 -1.92 5.40 -26.51
N PHE A 223 -2.98 4.75 -26.01
CA PHE A 223 -4.19 5.40 -25.50
C PHE A 223 -4.03 6.05 -24.13
N LEU A 224 -2.89 5.88 -23.45
CA LEU A 224 -2.52 6.64 -22.26
C LEU A 224 -1.57 7.81 -22.60
N GLY A 225 -0.96 7.80 -23.79
CA GLY A 225 0.00 8.81 -24.22
C GLY A 225 1.44 8.40 -23.90
N ASN A 226 1.72 7.10 -23.89
CA ASN A 226 3.01 6.49 -23.58
C ASN A 226 3.49 6.81 -22.15
N THR A 227 2.55 6.85 -21.20
CA THR A 227 2.81 7.20 -19.81
C THR A 227 2.86 6.01 -18.87
N LEU A 228 2.64 4.78 -19.35
CA LEU A 228 2.88 3.61 -18.51
C LEU A 228 4.37 3.53 -18.17
N ASP A 229 4.69 3.14 -16.94
CA ASP A 229 6.07 2.86 -16.55
C ASP A 229 6.54 1.52 -17.14
N GLU A 230 7.86 1.37 -17.27
CA GLU A 230 8.47 0.21 -17.93
C GLU A 230 8.25 -1.11 -17.18
N GLU A 231 8.12 -1.07 -15.84
CA GLU A 231 7.84 -2.27 -15.06
C GLU A 231 6.41 -2.76 -15.33
N THR A 232 5.42 -1.87 -15.30
CA THR A 232 4.04 -2.18 -15.63
C THR A 232 3.90 -2.71 -17.06
N LYS A 233 4.54 -2.07 -18.05
CA LYS A 233 4.54 -2.58 -19.44
C LYS A 233 5.08 -3.99 -19.52
N ARG A 234 6.25 -4.25 -18.92
CA ARG A 234 6.87 -5.58 -18.92
C ARG A 234 5.94 -6.64 -18.32
N ILE A 235 5.28 -6.33 -17.19
CA ILE A 235 4.35 -7.25 -16.54
C ILE A 235 3.16 -7.57 -17.46
N MET A 236 2.61 -6.54 -18.11
CA MET A 236 1.47 -6.68 -19.03
C MET A 236 1.86 -7.49 -20.28
N GLU A 237 3.02 -7.24 -20.87
CA GLU A 237 3.54 -7.99 -22.01
C GLU A 237 3.84 -9.46 -21.65
N GLU A 238 4.39 -9.73 -20.46
CA GLU A 238 4.57 -11.10 -19.95
C GLU A 238 3.23 -11.84 -19.80
N ALA A 239 2.18 -11.14 -19.39
CA ALA A 239 0.84 -11.72 -19.24
C ALA A 239 0.24 -12.07 -20.61
N GLU A 240 0.35 -11.16 -21.59
CA GLU A 240 -0.07 -11.40 -22.98
C GLU A 240 0.67 -12.59 -23.60
N ALA A 241 1.98 -12.69 -23.40
CA ALA A 241 2.79 -13.81 -23.89
C ALA A 241 2.35 -15.17 -23.32
N LYS A 242 1.73 -15.18 -22.13
CA LYS A 242 1.15 -16.36 -21.49
C LYS A 242 -0.32 -16.60 -21.87
N GLY A 243 -0.87 -15.80 -22.77
CA GLY A 243 -2.26 -15.90 -23.22
C GLY A 243 -3.28 -15.28 -22.25
N ILE A 244 -2.83 -14.48 -21.28
CA ILE A 244 -3.72 -13.72 -20.39
C ILE A 244 -4.10 -12.42 -21.11
N PRO A 245 -5.38 -12.22 -21.47
CA PRO A 245 -5.79 -11.05 -22.23
C PRO A 245 -5.82 -9.79 -21.36
N ILE A 246 -5.47 -8.65 -21.95
CA ILE A 246 -5.70 -7.32 -21.38
C ILE A 246 -7.04 -6.82 -21.90
N PHE A 247 -7.84 -6.21 -21.03
CA PHE A 247 -9.12 -5.63 -21.41
C PHE A 247 -9.36 -4.35 -20.61
N VAL A 248 -9.44 -3.22 -21.31
CA VAL A 248 -9.70 -1.90 -20.71
C VAL A 248 -10.82 -1.21 -21.47
N THR A 249 -11.87 -0.80 -20.74
CA THR A 249 -13.06 -0.09 -21.23
C THR A 249 -13.06 1.38 -20.84
#